data_AF-A0A8T2PLX5-F1
#
_entry.id   AF-A0A8T2PLX5-F1
#
_cell.length_a   1.000
_cell.length_b   1.000
_cell.length_c   1.000
_cell.angle_alpha   90.00
_cell.angle_beta   90.00
_cell.angle_gamma   90.00
#
_symmetry.space_group_name_H-M   'P 1'
#
loop_
_entity.id
_entity.type
_entity.pdbx_description
1 polymer ?
#
loop_
_entity_poly.entity_id
_entity_poly.type
_entity_poly.pdbx_seq_one_letter_code
_entity_poly.pdbx_strand_id
1 'polypeptide(L)'
;MGCPKEYSTKGGMGAALLSNPDKIEAILSTLVKGVSKPVTCKIRILPSLEDTVNLARRIERTGVAALAVHGRTKEERPQHPVHCDVIQAVAQAVSIPVIANGGSLDHVKSHSDIRSFREATGASSVMLARAAMWNPSVFRSQGALPLERVMEAYIQHAVRYDNHASNTKYCLCQMLRDKVESPLGKQLHAAQTSAEICEVFGMEEFYKETQTLLQAKQEALSTDNHYIDRPVMDGDVTTMPVRFDRREYPPQITPKMHLLEWSRREKLEQPVYETAQRALDRGFQSTVTVGGKKYRSTLWEKSKKFAEQSAAIVCLRTLGVPEGRIGDPDSGLVNKRKRDEKGDDESEEEKVMTNGFPNASDSSSRKRHPPKTPQEEVKG
;
A
#
# COMPACT_ATOMS: atom_id res chain seq x y z
N MET A 1 -11.62 -11.65 10.51
CA MET A 1 -11.41 -12.29 11.83
C MET A 1 -10.95 -13.75 11.71
N GLY A 2 -10.00 -14.08 10.82
CA GLY A 2 -9.61 -15.49 10.61
C GLY A 2 -8.16 -15.72 10.18
N CYS A 3 -7.32 -14.67 10.19
CA CYS A 3 -5.89 -14.79 9.90
C CYS A 3 -5.16 -15.37 11.12
N PRO A 4 -4.54 -16.55 11.03
CA PRO A 4 -3.81 -17.16 12.15
C PRO A 4 -2.32 -16.77 12.18
N LYS A 5 -1.85 -15.94 11.23
CA LYS A 5 -0.43 -15.56 11.15
C LYS A 5 -0.02 -14.77 12.39
N GLU A 6 1.19 -15.04 12.87
CA GLU A 6 1.69 -14.53 14.14
C GLU A 6 1.67 -13.00 14.23
N TYR A 7 2.07 -12.29 13.15
CA TYR A 7 2.02 -10.83 13.12
C TYR A 7 0.60 -10.29 13.35
N SER A 8 -0.41 -10.98 12.82
CA SER A 8 -1.81 -10.59 12.99
C SER A 8 -2.28 -10.88 14.41
N THR A 9 -1.94 -12.05 14.95
CA THR A 9 -2.40 -12.45 16.27
C THR A 9 -1.73 -11.67 17.40
N LYS A 10 -0.43 -11.37 17.27
CA LYS A 10 0.29 -10.50 18.23
C LYS A 10 -0.27 -9.08 18.26
N GLY A 11 -0.73 -8.56 17.13
CA GLY A 11 -1.41 -7.27 17.05
C GLY A 11 -2.88 -7.28 17.50
N GLY A 12 -3.40 -8.40 18.02
CA GLY A 12 -4.81 -8.52 18.41
C GLY A 12 -5.79 -8.48 17.24
N MET A 13 -5.33 -8.82 16.03
CA MET A 13 -6.10 -8.86 14.79
C MET A 13 -6.33 -10.30 14.32
N GLY A 14 -7.11 -10.48 13.26
CA GLY A 14 -7.29 -11.78 12.62
C GLY A 14 -8.04 -12.76 13.54
N ALA A 15 -7.49 -13.96 13.73
CA ALA A 15 -8.09 -14.99 14.59
C ALA A 15 -8.01 -14.64 16.09
N ALA A 16 -7.14 -13.72 16.51
CA ALA A 16 -7.07 -13.28 17.90
C ALA A 16 -8.31 -12.51 18.35
N LEU A 17 -9.09 -11.94 17.41
CA LEU A 17 -10.36 -11.30 17.75
C LEU A 17 -11.42 -12.31 18.20
N LEU A 18 -11.31 -13.58 17.79
CA LEU A 18 -12.31 -14.60 18.09
C LEU A 18 -12.45 -14.89 19.60
N SER A 19 -11.42 -14.61 20.39
CA SER A 19 -11.46 -14.71 21.86
C SER A 19 -12.01 -13.46 22.55
N ASN A 20 -12.40 -12.42 21.80
CA ASN A 20 -13.00 -11.21 22.35
C ASN A 20 -14.26 -10.79 21.55
N PRO A 21 -15.39 -11.47 21.80
CA PRO A 21 -16.62 -11.22 21.05
C PRO A 21 -17.21 -9.81 21.27
N ASP A 22 -16.97 -9.18 22.42
CA ASP A 22 -17.39 -7.79 22.69
C ASP A 22 -16.70 -6.81 21.73
N LYS A 23 -15.39 -6.99 21.53
CA LYS A 23 -14.62 -6.19 20.57
C LYS A 23 -15.07 -6.43 19.13
N ILE A 24 -15.42 -7.67 18.78
CA ILE A 24 -16.00 -7.99 17.47
C ILE A 24 -17.29 -7.18 17.24
N GLU A 25 -18.20 -7.23 18.21
CA GLU A 25 -19.49 -6.52 18.14
C GLU A 25 -19.31 -5.01 18.03
N ALA A 26 -18.41 -4.43 18.82
CA ALA A 26 -18.10 -3.00 18.76
C ALA A 26 -17.56 -2.59 17.37
N ILE A 27 -16.61 -3.36 16.81
CA ILE A 27 -16.04 -3.08 15.48
C ILE A 27 -17.11 -3.18 14.39
N LEU A 28 -17.85 -4.29 14.35
CA LEU A 28 -18.82 -4.54 13.29
C LEU A 28 -19.98 -3.55 13.34
N SER A 29 -20.53 -3.29 14.53
CA SER A 29 -21.62 -2.32 14.69
C SER A 29 -21.20 -0.90 14.30
N THR A 30 -19.96 -0.51 14.61
CA THR A 30 -19.41 0.79 14.19
C THR A 30 -19.29 0.88 12.67
N LEU A 31 -18.76 -0.17 12.02
CA LEU A 31 -18.64 -0.20 10.57
C LEU A 31 -20.01 -0.17 9.89
N VAL A 32 -20.94 -1.03 10.31
CA VAL A 32 -22.29 -1.13 9.74
C VAL A 32 -23.02 0.21 9.83
N LYS A 33 -22.89 0.95 10.94
CA LYS A 33 -23.48 2.29 11.10
C LYS A 33 -22.74 3.39 10.35
N GLY A 34 -21.44 3.23 10.12
CA GLY A 34 -20.56 4.28 9.61
C GLY A 34 -20.36 4.31 8.10
N VAL A 35 -20.71 3.24 7.37
CA VAL A 35 -20.48 3.16 5.92
C VAL A 35 -21.76 2.77 5.16
N SER A 36 -21.95 3.31 3.95
CA SER A 36 -23.11 2.99 3.11
C SER A 36 -22.98 1.67 2.34
N LYS A 37 -21.82 0.99 2.43
CA LYS A 37 -21.54 -0.27 1.74
C LYS A 37 -21.83 -1.47 2.64
N PRO A 38 -22.29 -2.61 2.10
CA PRO A 38 -22.53 -3.81 2.89
C PRO A 38 -21.26 -4.26 3.63
N VAL A 39 -21.32 -4.33 4.95
CA VAL A 39 -20.22 -4.84 5.77
C VAL A 39 -20.39 -6.34 5.89
N THR A 40 -19.35 -7.10 5.55
CA THR A 40 -19.30 -8.55 5.75
C THR A 40 -18.09 -8.90 6.61
N CYS A 41 -18.04 -10.13 7.11
CA CYS A 41 -16.86 -10.59 7.82
C CYS A 41 -16.53 -12.05 7.55
N LYS A 42 -15.26 -12.40 7.80
CA LYS A 42 -14.74 -13.76 7.62
C LYS A 42 -14.13 -14.28 8.90
N ILE A 43 -14.58 -15.46 9.35
CA ILE A 43 -14.12 -16.13 10.58
C ILE A 43 -13.45 -17.48 10.27
N ARG A 44 -12.80 -18.02 11.29
CA ARG A 44 -12.50 -19.45 11.45
C ARG A 44 -13.44 -20.01 12.52
N ILE A 45 -13.68 -21.32 12.52
CA ILE A 45 -14.49 -21.96 13.56
C ILE A 45 -13.73 -22.00 14.90
N LEU A 46 -14.47 -22.12 15.99
CA LEU A 46 -13.94 -22.31 17.35
C LEU A 46 -13.84 -23.82 17.66
N PRO A 47 -13.11 -24.22 18.73
CA PRO A 47 -13.00 -25.62 19.12
C PRO A 47 -14.35 -26.29 19.44
N SER A 48 -15.32 -25.53 19.96
CA SER A 48 -16.68 -26.00 20.21
C SER A 48 -17.63 -25.57 19.09
N LEU A 49 -18.50 -26.49 18.68
CA LEU A 49 -19.60 -26.22 17.76
C LEU A 49 -20.55 -25.16 18.33
N GLU A 50 -20.91 -25.30 19.61
CA GLU A 50 -21.81 -24.39 20.31
C GLU A 50 -21.23 -22.97 20.34
N ASP A 51 -19.94 -22.83 20.68
CA ASP A 51 -19.28 -21.52 20.71
C ASP A 51 -19.25 -20.88 19.31
N THR A 52 -19.00 -21.68 18.28
CA THR A 52 -18.99 -21.21 16.89
C THR A 52 -20.37 -20.67 16.48
N VAL A 53 -21.44 -21.40 16.80
CA VAL A 53 -22.82 -21.01 16.51
C VAL A 53 -23.22 -19.77 17.30
N ASN A 54 -22.87 -19.71 18.60
CA ASN A 54 -23.15 -18.56 19.46
C ASN A 54 -22.42 -17.30 18.96
N LEU A 55 -21.17 -17.42 18.53
CA LEU A 55 -20.42 -16.33 17.91
C LEU A 55 -21.08 -15.87 16.60
N ALA A 56 -21.52 -16.79 15.75
CA ALA A 56 -22.17 -16.45 14.48
C ALA A 56 -23.47 -15.66 14.69
N ARG A 57 -24.33 -16.10 15.63
CA ARG A 57 -25.55 -15.36 16.01
C ARG A 57 -25.24 -13.98 16.59
N ARG A 58 -24.18 -13.87 17.38
CA ARG A 58 -23.73 -12.57 17.92
C ARG A 58 -23.26 -11.64 16.81
N ILE A 59 -22.49 -12.15 15.84
CA ILE A 59 -22.05 -11.41 14.67
C ILE A 59 -23.25 -10.94 13.84
N GLU A 60 -24.23 -11.81 13.59
CA GLU A 60 -25.44 -11.45 12.83
C GLU A 60 -26.17 -10.23 13.43
N ARG A 61 -26.32 -10.17 14.75
CA ARG A 61 -26.99 -9.05 15.45
C ARG A 61 -26.34 -7.69 15.21
N THR A 62 -25.08 -7.66 14.77
CA THR A 62 -24.38 -6.40 14.44
C THR A 62 -24.86 -5.76 13.13
N GLY A 63 -25.64 -6.48 12.33
CA GLY A 63 -26.17 -6.02 11.03
C GLY A 63 -25.23 -6.26 9.85
N VAL A 64 -24.27 -7.19 9.96
CA VAL A 64 -23.45 -7.59 8.81
C VAL A 64 -24.31 -8.24 7.73
N ALA A 65 -23.98 -7.98 6.46
CA ALA A 65 -24.73 -8.46 5.31
C ALA A 65 -24.49 -9.94 4.98
N ALA A 66 -23.36 -10.50 5.38
CA ALA A 66 -23.01 -11.91 5.17
C ALA A 66 -21.84 -12.34 6.08
N LEU A 67 -21.77 -13.65 6.33
CA LEU A 67 -20.72 -14.28 7.14
C LEU A 67 -19.97 -15.35 6.33
N ALA A 68 -18.67 -15.15 6.09
CA ALA A 68 -17.81 -16.17 5.51
C ALA A 68 -17.16 -17.04 6.60
N VAL A 69 -17.34 -18.35 6.52
CA VAL A 69 -16.85 -19.31 7.52
C VAL A 69 -15.80 -20.20 6.89
N HIS A 70 -14.56 -20.12 7.38
CA HIS A 70 -13.55 -21.14 7.09
C HIS A 70 -13.72 -22.27 8.09
N GLY A 71 -14.10 -23.46 7.62
CA GLY A 71 -14.38 -24.65 8.45
C GLY A 71 -13.13 -25.31 9.05
N ARG A 72 -12.18 -24.54 9.54
CA ARG A 72 -11.01 -25.00 10.28
C ARG A 72 -10.73 -24.06 11.44
N THR A 73 -10.31 -24.59 12.57
CA THR A 73 -9.87 -23.84 13.76
C THR A 73 -8.60 -23.04 13.45
N LYS A 74 -8.17 -22.16 14.35
CA LYS A 74 -6.96 -21.34 14.17
C LYS A 74 -5.68 -22.20 14.09
N GLU A 75 -5.67 -23.30 14.83
CA GLU A 75 -4.57 -24.24 14.99
C GLU A 75 -4.46 -25.15 13.78
N GLU A 76 -5.61 -25.52 13.19
CA GLU A 76 -5.68 -26.35 12.00
C GLU A 76 -5.05 -25.71 10.76
N ARG A 77 -4.30 -26.56 10.06
CA ARG A 77 -3.52 -26.24 8.86
C ARG A 77 -4.15 -26.85 7.61
N PRO A 78 -3.72 -26.47 6.39
CA PRO A 78 -4.37 -26.90 5.16
C PRO A 78 -4.44 -28.41 4.92
N GLN A 79 -3.60 -29.20 5.59
CA GLN A 79 -3.64 -30.68 5.57
C GLN A 79 -4.72 -31.30 6.45
N HIS A 80 -5.28 -30.54 7.40
CA HIS A 80 -6.42 -30.99 8.19
C HIS A 80 -7.69 -30.86 7.35
N PRO A 81 -8.65 -31.79 7.45
CA PRO A 81 -9.91 -31.70 6.72
C PRO A 81 -10.69 -30.44 7.10
N VAL A 82 -11.59 -30.02 6.22
CA VAL A 82 -12.54 -28.93 6.54
C VAL A 82 -13.80 -29.52 7.17
N HIS A 83 -14.26 -28.91 8.25
CA HIS A 83 -15.47 -29.30 9.00
C HIS A 83 -16.72 -28.72 8.33
N CYS A 84 -17.27 -29.46 7.36
CA CYS A 84 -18.47 -29.05 6.60
C CYS A 84 -19.73 -29.01 7.48
N ASP A 85 -19.83 -29.93 8.42
CA ASP A 85 -20.89 -30.05 9.44
C ASP A 85 -20.98 -28.78 10.30
N VAL A 86 -19.84 -28.22 10.72
CA VAL A 86 -19.81 -26.97 11.50
C VAL A 86 -20.28 -25.78 10.65
N ILE A 87 -19.88 -25.71 9.38
CA ILE A 87 -20.37 -24.66 8.46
C ILE A 87 -21.89 -24.78 8.28
N GLN A 88 -22.40 -26.01 8.13
CA GLN A 88 -23.82 -26.30 7.98
C GLN A 88 -24.62 -25.88 9.22
N ALA A 89 -24.14 -26.22 10.42
CA ALA A 89 -24.77 -25.81 11.66
C ALA A 89 -24.81 -24.28 11.81
N VAL A 90 -23.75 -23.57 11.39
CA VAL A 90 -23.76 -22.10 11.36
C VAL A 90 -24.77 -21.58 10.34
N ALA A 91 -24.81 -22.13 9.13
CA ALA A 91 -25.75 -21.72 8.08
C ALA A 91 -27.22 -21.91 8.48
N GLN A 92 -27.53 -22.94 9.27
CA GLN A 92 -28.88 -23.17 9.81
C GLN A 92 -29.22 -22.25 10.99
N ALA A 93 -28.22 -21.74 11.70
CA ALA A 93 -28.42 -21.01 12.95
C ALA A 93 -28.59 -19.48 12.79
N VAL A 94 -28.30 -18.94 11.60
CA VAL A 94 -28.40 -17.51 11.27
C VAL A 94 -29.29 -17.31 10.03
N SER A 95 -29.90 -16.13 9.92
CA SER A 95 -30.75 -15.72 8.79
C SER A 95 -29.96 -15.03 7.67
N ILE A 96 -28.79 -14.44 7.97
CA ILE A 96 -27.92 -13.84 6.96
C ILE A 96 -27.22 -14.89 6.07
N PRO A 97 -26.87 -14.56 4.81
CA PRO A 97 -26.12 -15.48 3.95
C PRO A 97 -24.78 -15.94 4.55
N VAL A 98 -24.60 -17.25 4.61
CA VAL A 98 -23.32 -17.89 4.97
C VAL A 98 -22.53 -18.27 3.72
N ILE A 99 -21.23 -17.97 3.72
CA ILE A 99 -20.30 -18.26 2.61
C ILE A 99 -19.29 -19.31 3.07
N ALA A 100 -19.38 -20.53 2.54
CA ALA A 100 -18.50 -21.64 2.89
C ALA A 100 -17.08 -21.42 2.33
N ASN A 101 -16.07 -21.68 3.15
CA ASN A 101 -14.66 -21.57 2.78
C ASN A 101 -13.82 -22.71 3.36
N GLY A 102 -12.76 -23.09 2.64
CA GLY A 102 -11.79 -24.08 3.10
C GLY A 102 -11.68 -25.32 2.21
N GLY A 103 -12.64 -25.54 1.29
CA GLY A 103 -12.73 -26.77 0.50
C GLY A 103 -11.76 -26.94 -0.67
N SER A 104 -10.85 -26.01 -0.96
CA SER A 104 -9.87 -26.20 -2.06
C SER A 104 -8.98 -27.44 -1.80
N LEU A 105 -8.74 -28.25 -2.84
CA LEU A 105 -8.14 -29.61 -2.84
C LEU A 105 -9.04 -30.71 -2.29
N ASP A 106 -9.58 -30.50 -1.08
CA ASP A 106 -10.27 -31.57 -0.35
C ASP A 106 -11.62 -31.87 -0.99
N HIS A 107 -12.36 -30.80 -1.30
CA HIS A 107 -13.69 -30.88 -1.89
C HIS A 107 -13.76 -30.28 -3.28
N VAL A 108 -12.96 -29.25 -3.58
CA VAL A 108 -13.05 -28.48 -4.82
C VAL A 108 -11.76 -28.60 -5.62
N LYS A 109 -11.84 -29.35 -6.72
CA LYS A 109 -10.78 -29.51 -7.73
C LYS A 109 -11.19 -28.93 -9.09
N SER A 110 -12.49 -28.83 -9.34
CA SER A 110 -13.09 -28.36 -10.60
C SER A 110 -14.30 -27.44 -10.32
N HIS A 111 -14.86 -26.83 -11.37
CA HIS A 111 -16.02 -25.97 -11.24
C HIS A 111 -17.27 -26.70 -10.71
N SER A 112 -17.51 -27.95 -11.15
CA SER A 112 -18.67 -28.73 -10.70
C SER A 112 -18.66 -28.97 -9.19
N ASP A 113 -17.49 -29.14 -8.61
CA ASP A 113 -17.31 -29.41 -7.19
C ASP A 113 -17.73 -28.23 -6.29
N ILE A 114 -17.77 -27.01 -6.84
CA ILE A 114 -18.22 -25.81 -6.12
C ILE A 114 -19.67 -26.00 -5.66
N ARG A 115 -20.52 -26.58 -6.53
CA ARG A 115 -21.92 -26.87 -6.20
C ARG A 115 -22.00 -27.93 -5.10
N SER A 116 -21.26 -29.03 -5.23
CA SER A 116 -21.25 -30.11 -4.25
C SER A 116 -20.78 -29.63 -2.87
N PHE A 117 -19.74 -28.79 -2.81
CA PHE A 117 -19.26 -28.21 -1.56
C PHE A 117 -20.26 -27.22 -0.94
N ARG A 118 -20.98 -26.43 -1.76
CA ARG A 118 -22.07 -25.57 -1.30
C ARG A 118 -23.20 -26.38 -0.66
N GLU A 119 -23.61 -27.46 -1.32
CA GLU A 119 -24.70 -28.34 -0.87
C GLU A 119 -24.32 -29.08 0.42
N ALA A 120 -23.11 -29.64 0.48
CA ALA A 120 -22.59 -30.33 1.66
C ALA A 120 -22.48 -29.44 2.91
N THR A 121 -22.36 -28.12 2.72
CA THR A 121 -22.25 -27.15 3.81
C THR A 121 -23.55 -26.41 4.09
N GLY A 122 -24.62 -26.63 3.31
CA GLY A 122 -25.86 -25.87 3.40
C GLY A 122 -25.69 -24.36 3.19
N ALA A 123 -24.55 -23.91 2.67
CA ALA A 123 -24.21 -22.49 2.57
C ALA A 123 -24.91 -21.83 1.38
N SER A 124 -25.10 -20.51 1.46
CA SER A 124 -25.64 -19.71 0.36
C SER A 124 -24.65 -19.62 -0.81
N SER A 125 -23.35 -19.51 -0.51
CA SER A 125 -22.29 -19.32 -1.50
C SER A 125 -20.98 -19.98 -1.07
N VAL A 126 -20.02 -20.07 -1.99
CA VAL A 126 -18.68 -20.64 -1.74
C VAL A 126 -17.60 -19.61 -2.06
N MET A 127 -16.61 -19.51 -1.19
CA MET A 127 -15.40 -18.71 -1.37
C MET A 127 -14.20 -19.64 -1.58
N LEU A 128 -13.51 -19.52 -2.72
CA LEU A 128 -12.27 -20.25 -3.01
C LEU A 128 -11.05 -19.35 -2.84
N ALA A 129 -9.95 -19.95 -2.38
CA ALA A 129 -8.66 -19.26 -2.24
C ALA A 129 -7.55 -20.03 -2.98
N ARG A 130 -7.13 -21.19 -2.46
CA ARG A 130 -6.03 -21.97 -3.03
C ARG A 130 -6.31 -22.43 -4.47
N ALA A 131 -7.50 -22.98 -4.73
CA ALA A 131 -7.87 -23.44 -6.07
C ALA A 131 -7.80 -22.30 -7.11
N ALA A 132 -8.31 -21.12 -6.76
CA ALA A 132 -8.26 -19.94 -7.60
C ALA A 132 -6.84 -19.36 -7.75
N MET A 133 -6.01 -19.47 -6.71
CA MET A 133 -4.61 -19.05 -6.76
C MET A 133 -3.78 -19.93 -7.70
N TRP A 134 -4.08 -21.22 -7.79
CA TRP A 134 -3.40 -22.14 -8.71
C TRP A 134 -3.89 -22.00 -10.14
N ASN A 135 -5.21 -21.91 -10.32
CA ASN A 135 -5.79 -21.64 -11.62
C ASN A 135 -7.10 -20.85 -11.45
N PRO A 136 -7.11 -19.53 -11.69
CA PRO A 136 -8.32 -18.70 -11.55
C PRO A 136 -9.45 -19.13 -12.47
N SER A 137 -9.18 -19.90 -13.53
CA SER A 137 -10.24 -20.45 -14.38
C SER A 137 -11.10 -21.54 -13.70
N VAL A 138 -10.83 -21.91 -12.45
CA VAL A 138 -11.70 -22.78 -11.63
C VAL A 138 -13.14 -22.25 -11.54
N PHE A 139 -13.35 -20.95 -11.73
CA PHE A 139 -14.69 -20.33 -11.76
C PHE A 139 -15.41 -20.45 -13.11
N ARG A 140 -14.78 -21.02 -14.15
CA ARG A 140 -15.42 -21.20 -15.47
C ARG A 140 -16.31 -22.43 -15.47
N SER A 141 -17.57 -22.25 -15.84
CA SER A 141 -18.53 -23.36 -15.95
C SER A 141 -18.22 -24.32 -17.10
N GLN A 142 -17.48 -23.88 -18.13
CA GLN A 142 -17.03 -24.69 -19.25
C GLN A 142 -15.76 -25.51 -18.97
N GLY A 143 -15.26 -25.48 -17.73
CA GLY A 143 -14.03 -26.17 -17.32
C GLY A 143 -12.82 -25.25 -17.24
N ALA A 144 -11.75 -25.76 -16.61
CA ALA A 144 -10.51 -25.03 -16.43
C ALA A 144 -9.79 -24.80 -17.78
N LEU A 145 -9.19 -23.63 -17.94
CA LEU A 145 -8.31 -23.31 -19.06
C LEU A 145 -6.91 -23.91 -18.83
N PRO A 146 -6.16 -24.19 -19.91
CA PRO A 146 -4.74 -24.47 -19.84
C PRO A 146 -4.00 -23.39 -19.04
N LEU A 147 -3.02 -23.80 -18.25
CA LEU A 147 -2.34 -22.93 -17.30
C LEU A 147 -1.59 -21.81 -18.03
N GLU A 148 -1.00 -22.13 -19.17
CA GLU A 148 -0.24 -21.22 -20.04
C GLU A 148 -1.11 -20.02 -20.45
N ARG A 149 -2.34 -20.29 -20.92
CA ARG A 149 -3.31 -19.25 -21.30
C ARG A 149 -3.73 -18.37 -20.13
N VAL A 150 -3.80 -18.96 -18.93
CA VAL A 150 -4.16 -18.23 -17.71
C VAL A 150 -3.02 -17.34 -17.24
N MET A 151 -1.77 -17.83 -17.33
CA MET A 151 -0.57 -17.06 -17.00
C MET A 151 -0.36 -15.91 -17.98
N GLU A 152 -0.51 -16.13 -19.29
CA GLU A 152 -0.49 -15.08 -20.31
C GLU A 152 -1.51 -13.98 -19.99
N ALA A 153 -2.78 -14.34 -19.74
CA ALA A 153 -3.83 -13.39 -19.39
C ALA A 153 -3.51 -12.63 -18.09
N TYR A 154 -2.95 -13.31 -17.09
CA TYR A 154 -2.52 -12.68 -15.84
C TYR A 154 -1.40 -11.66 -16.06
N ILE A 155 -0.40 -11.98 -16.89
CA ILE A 155 0.68 -11.07 -17.27
C ILE A 155 0.13 -9.85 -18.02
N GLN A 156 -0.80 -10.06 -18.95
CA GLN A 156 -1.46 -8.94 -19.64
C GLN A 156 -2.12 -7.97 -18.68
N HIS A 157 -2.82 -8.47 -17.65
CA HIS A 157 -3.39 -7.62 -16.61
C HIS A 157 -2.30 -6.94 -15.77
N ALA A 158 -1.26 -7.67 -15.36
CA ALA A 158 -0.16 -7.13 -14.59
C ALA A 158 0.52 -5.95 -15.30
N VAL A 159 0.79 -6.06 -16.61
CA VAL A 159 1.41 -4.98 -17.39
C VAL A 159 0.44 -3.79 -17.55
N ARG A 160 -0.83 -4.04 -17.90
CA ARG A 160 -1.82 -2.97 -18.11
C ARG A 160 -2.09 -2.14 -16.85
N TYR A 161 -1.95 -2.74 -15.68
CA TYR A 161 -2.20 -2.10 -14.38
C TYR A 161 -0.91 -1.77 -13.61
N ASP A 162 0.24 -1.81 -14.27
CA ASP A 162 1.55 -1.51 -13.66
C ASP A 162 1.79 -2.25 -12.34
N ASN A 163 1.41 -3.54 -12.31
CA ASN A 163 1.59 -4.36 -11.12
C ASN A 163 3.06 -4.66 -10.89
N HIS A 164 3.53 -4.49 -9.65
CA HIS A 164 4.94 -4.66 -9.32
C HIS A 164 5.46 -6.06 -9.70
N ALA A 165 6.62 -6.09 -10.37
CA ALA A 165 7.20 -7.32 -10.93
C ALA A 165 7.33 -8.44 -9.90
N SER A 166 7.74 -8.14 -8.66
CA SER A 166 7.87 -9.15 -7.60
C SER A 166 6.53 -9.79 -7.20
N ASN A 167 5.43 -9.02 -7.24
CA ASN A 167 4.10 -9.55 -6.96
C ASN A 167 3.60 -10.40 -8.13
N THR A 168 3.80 -9.93 -9.36
CA THR A 168 3.49 -10.70 -10.58
C THR A 168 4.23 -12.04 -10.57
N LYS A 169 5.54 -12.02 -10.34
CA LYS A 169 6.38 -13.22 -10.19
C LYS A 169 5.85 -14.16 -9.11
N TYR A 170 5.54 -13.64 -7.91
CA TYR A 170 5.00 -14.45 -6.83
C TYR A 170 3.73 -15.21 -7.24
N CYS A 171 2.77 -14.52 -7.85
CA CYS A 171 1.51 -15.13 -8.30
C CYS A 171 1.73 -16.18 -9.39
N LEU A 172 2.59 -15.91 -10.38
CA LEU A 172 2.93 -16.87 -11.42
C LEU A 172 3.63 -18.12 -10.84
N CYS A 173 4.51 -17.96 -9.85
CA CYS A 173 5.10 -19.10 -9.13
C CYS A 173 4.03 -19.91 -8.37
N GLN A 174 3.01 -19.26 -7.79
CA GLN A 174 1.90 -19.98 -7.15
C GLN A 174 1.08 -20.79 -8.17
N MET A 175 0.93 -20.29 -9.41
CA MET A 175 0.27 -21.00 -10.50
C MET A 175 1.09 -22.22 -10.96
N LEU A 176 2.41 -22.09 -11.06
CA LEU A 176 3.31 -23.18 -11.44
C LEU A 176 3.38 -24.31 -10.40
N ARG A 177 3.21 -23.99 -9.10
CA ARG A 177 3.24 -24.96 -7.99
C ARG A 177 4.47 -25.88 -7.99
N ASP A 178 4.30 -27.13 -8.39
CA ASP A 178 5.31 -28.19 -8.50
C ASP A 178 6.18 -28.03 -9.75
N LYS A 179 5.74 -27.24 -10.74
CA LYS A 179 6.49 -26.93 -11.96
C LYS A 179 7.46 -25.76 -11.82
N VAL A 180 7.72 -25.26 -10.61
CA VAL A 180 8.66 -24.15 -10.39
C VAL A 180 10.11 -24.54 -10.78
N GLU A 181 10.45 -25.83 -10.69
CA GLU A 181 11.77 -26.35 -11.10
C GLU A 181 11.89 -26.63 -12.61
N SER A 182 10.82 -26.42 -13.38
CA SER A 182 10.85 -26.53 -14.85
C SER A 182 11.76 -25.46 -15.47
N PRO A 183 12.21 -25.63 -16.73
CA PRO A 183 12.99 -24.60 -17.42
C PRO A 183 12.30 -23.22 -17.40
N LEU A 184 10.99 -23.19 -17.64
CA LEU A 184 10.16 -21.98 -17.56
C LEU A 184 10.15 -21.38 -16.15
N GLY A 185 9.97 -22.23 -15.13
CA GLY A 185 9.95 -21.79 -13.73
C GLY A 185 11.28 -21.18 -13.27
N LYS A 186 12.41 -21.74 -13.71
CA LYS A 186 13.76 -21.21 -13.45
C LYS A 186 14.00 -19.86 -14.13
N GLN A 187 13.58 -19.72 -15.39
CA GLN A 187 13.64 -18.45 -16.12
C GLN A 187 12.79 -17.37 -15.42
N LEU A 188 11.55 -17.71 -15.05
CA LEU A 188 10.68 -16.80 -14.30
C LEU A 188 11.27 -16.42 -12.93
N HIS A 189 11.93 -17.35 -12.24
CA HIS A 189 12.56 -17.05 -10.96
C HIS A 189 13.69 -16.02 -11.10
N ALA A 190 14.49 -16.16 -12.16
CA ALA A 190 15.60 -15.27 -12.50
C ALA A 190 15.14 -13.86 -12.88
N ALA A 191 13.96 -13.71 -13.49
CA ALA A 191 13.41 -12.42 -13.90
C ALA A 191 13.23 -11.45 -12.71
N GLN A 192 13.73 -10.22 -12.85
CA GLN A 192 13.67 -9.13 -11.88
C GLN A 192 12.72 -8.01 -12.31
N THR A 193 12.47 -7.86 -13.61
CA THR A 193 11.64 -6.78 -14.17
C THR A 193 10.38 -7.32 -14.84
N SER A 194 9.36 -6.47 -15.01
CA SER A 194 8.15 -6.84 -15.76
C SER A 194 8.45 -7.13 -17.23
N ALA A 195 9.46 -6.47 -17.81
CA ALA A 195 9.95 -6.74 -19.16
C ALA A 195 10.52 -8.16 -19.28
N GLU A 196 11.43 -8.55 -18.38
CA GLU A 196 11.99 -9.91 -18.33
C GLU A 196 10.91 -10.96 -18.09
N ILE A 197 9.92 -10.68 -17.22
CA ILE A 197 8.78 -11.59 -17.05
C ILE A 197 8.01 -11.75 -18.37
N CYS A 198 7.82 -10.69 -19.15
CA CYS A 198 7.14 -10.80 -20.45
C CYS A 198 7.98 -11.58 -21.46
N GLU A 199 9.31 -11.38 -21.49
CA GLU A 199 10.24 -12.14 -22.34
C GLU A 199 10.18 -13.64 -22.08
N VAL A 200 10.14 -14.06 -20.81
CA VAL A 200 10.00 -15.49 -20.43
C VAL A 200 8.74 -16.13 -21.03
N PHE A 201 7.70 -15.36 -21.32
CA PHE A 201 6.43 -15.82 -21.89
C PHE A 201 6.25 -15.41 -23.36
N GLY A 202 7.27 -14.87 -24.03
CA GLY A 202 7.17 -14.42 -25.43
C GLY A 202 6.20 -13.25 -25.64
N MET A 203 6.15 -12.33 -24.69
CA MET A 203 5.21 -11.19 -24.65
C MET A 203 5.90 -9.82 -24.76
N GLU A 204 7.07 -9.76 -25.39
CA GLU A 204 7.91 -8.56 -25.50
C GLU A 204 7.24 -7.47 -26.32
N GLU A 205 6.64 -7.83 -27.45
CA GLU A 205 5.90 -6.88 -28.31
C GLU A 205 4.73 -6.27 -27.56
N PHE A 206 3.91 -7.13 -26.93
CA PHE A 206 2.78 -6.69 -26.10
C PHE A 206 3.23 -5.74 -24.97
N TYR A 207 4.36 -6.04 -24.31
CA TYR A 207 4.90 -5.18 -23.26
C TYR A 207 5.28 -3.81 -23.81
N LYS A 208 6.04 -3.75 -24.90
CA LYS A 208 6.49 -2.49 -25.53
C LYS A 208 5.30 -1.64 -26.00
N GLU A 209 4.33 -2.25 -26.66
CA GLU A 209 3.12 -1.57 -27.12
C GLU A 209 2.33 -0.98 -25.95
N THR A 210 2.15 -1.76 -24.88
CA THR A 210 1.41 -1.33 -23.69
C THR A 210 2.13 -0.19 -22.96
N GLN A 211 3.46 -0.27 -22.81
CA GLN A 211 4.26 0.81 -22.19
C GLN A 211 4.18 2.10 -23.01
N THR A 212 4.29 2.01 -24.34
CA THR A 212 4.15 3.18 -25.23
C THR A 212 2.77 3.83 -25.07
N LEU A 213 1.71 3.02 -24.98
CA LEU A 213 0.35 3.51 -24.76
C LEU A 213 0.15 4.14 -23.39
N LEU A 214 0.74 3.58 -22.34
CA LEU A 214 0.69 4.17 -20.99
C LEU A 214 1.45 5.49 -20.92
N GLN A 215 2.62 5.57 -21.55
CA GLN A 215 3.41 6.80 -21.63
C GLN A 215 2.66 7.89 -22.42
N ALA A 216 2.10 7.57 -23.58
CA ALA A 216 1.29 8.51 -24.36
C ALA A 216 0.08 9.03 -23.56
N LYS A 217 -0.58 8.16 -22.77
CA LYS A 217 -1.66 8.57 -21.87
C LYS A 217 -1.18 9.50 -20.76
N GLN A 218 -0.02 9.21 -20.18
CA GLN A 218 0.59 10.07 -19.16
C GLN A 218 0.91 11.45 -19.74
N GLU A 219 1.49 11.50 -20.94
CA GLU A 219 1.81 12.75 -21.67
C GLU A 219 0.53 13.54 -21.99
N ALA A 220 -0.53 12.87 -22.47
CA ALA A 220 -1.82 13.50 -22.73
C ALA A 220 -2.46 14.09 -21.46
N LEU A 221 -2.44 13.37 -20.34
CA LEU A 221 -2.93 13.89 -19.05
C LEU A 221 -2.05 15.03 -18.51
N SER A 222 -0.75 15.01 -18.80
CA SER A 222 0.18 16.07 -18.39
C SER A 222 0.01 17.36 -19.21
N THR A 223 -0.38 17.23 -20.48
CA THR A 223 -0.67 18.37 -21.37
C THR A 223 -2.03 19.00 -21.04
N ASP A 224 -3.01 18.21 -20.59
CA ASP A 224 -4.29 18.72 -20.08
C ASP A 224 -4.16 19.46 -18.72
N ASN A 225 -3.10 19.16 -17.95
CA ASN A 225 -2.77 19.93 -16.74
C ASN A 225 -2.37 21.40 -17.04
N HIS A 226 -2.12 21.78 -18.29
CA HIS A 226 -1.94 23.19 -18.65
C HIS A 226 -3.22 24.03 -18.52
N TYR A 227 -4.40 23.41 -18.42
CA TYR A 227 -5.63 24.11 -18.03
C TYR A 227 -5.73 24.33 -16.50
N ILE A 228 -5.05 23.51 -15.71
CA ILE A 228 -5.07 23.52 -14.23
C ILE A 228 -4.11 24.58 -13.65
N ASP A 229 -3.08 24.97 -14.39
CA ASP A 229 -2.13 26.02 -14.00
C ASP A 229 -2.54 27.45 -14.45
N ARG A 230 -3.75 27.66 -14.96
CA ARG A 230 -4.23 29.01 -15.28
C ARG A 230 -4.89 29.68 -14.08
N PRO A 231 -4.49 30.92 -13.72
CA PRO A 231 -5.18 31.67 -12.68
C PRO A 231 -6.64 31.95 -13.07
N VAL A 232 -7.57 31.53 -12.21
CA VAL A 232 -9.01 31.78 -12.36
C VAL A 232 -9.46 32.81 -11.31
N MET A 233 -10.23 33.81 -11.73
CA MET A 233 -10.81 34.79 -10.81
C MET A 233 -12.04 34.22 -10.11
N ASP A 234 -12.01 34.18 -8.78
CA ASP A 234 -13.11 33.84 -7.87
C ASP A 234 -13.46 35.09 -7.06
N GLY A 235 -14.37 35.92 -7.58
CA GLY A 235 -14.65 37.24 -7.03
C GLY A 235 -13.45 38.19 -7.15
N ASP A 236 -12.97 38.71 -6.02
CA ASP A 236 -11.78 39.56 -5.90
C ASP A 236 -10.47 38.77 -5.69
N VAL A 237 -10.52 37.43 -5.71
CA VAL A 237 -9.38 36.55 -5.44
C VAL A 237 -8.99 35.77 -6.69
N THR A 238 -7.71 35.84 -7.07
CA THR A 238 -7.15 34.96 -8.09
C THR A 238 -6.80 33.60 -7.50
N THR A 239 -7.25 32.52 -8.13
CA THR A 239 -7.14 31.16 -7.59
C THR A 239 -6.50 30.18 -8.57
N MET A 240 -5.73 29.23 -8.03
CA MET A 240 -5.15 28.10 -8.77
C MET A 240 -5.05 26.86 -7.87
N PRO A 241 -5.26 25.64 -8.37
CA PRO A 241 -5.13 24.41 -7.59
C PRO A 241 -3.66 23.98 -7.39
N VAL A 242 -2.92 24.70 -6.54
CA VAL A 242 -1.49 24.44 -6.29
C VAL A 242 -1.23 23.92 -4.87
N ARG A 243 -0.31 22.96 -4.71
CA ARG A 243 0.22 22.53 -3.41
C ARG A 243 1.71 22.82 -3.29
N PHE A 244 2.14 23.20 -2.10
CA PHE A 244 3.55 23.28 -1.75
C PHE A 244 4.09 21.89 -1.44
N ASP A 245 5.00 21.38 -2.25
CA ASP A 245 5.81 20.21 -1.94
C ASP A 245 7.23 20.63 -1.55
N ARG A 246 7.63 20.35 -0.30
CA ARG A 246 8.94 20.75 0.22
C ARG A 246 10.11 20.24 -0.62
N ARG A 247 9.95 19.08 -1.29
CA ARG A 247 10.99 18.41 -2.07
C ARG A 247 11.37 19.15 -3.35
N GLU A 248 10.49 20.03 -3.82
CA GLU A 248 10.70 20.80 -5.04
C GLU A 248 11.53 22.07 -4.83
N TYR A 249 11.85 22.42 -3.58
CA TYR A 249 12.53 23.66 -3.22
C TYR A 249 13.81 23.40 -2.41
N PRO A 250 14.86 24.23 -2.54
CA PRO A 250 16.07 24.11 -1.73
C PRO A 250 15.81 24.21 -0.21
N PRO A 251 16.65 23.60 0.66
CA PRO A 251 16.47 23.56 2.12
C PRO A 251 16.34 24.92 2.83
N GLN A 252 16.87 26.00 2.24
CA GLN A 252 16.87 27.34 2.81
C GLN A 252 15.85 28.29 2.16
N ILE A 253 15.23 27.86 1.06
CA ILE A 253 14.39 28.70 0.21
C ILE A 253 12.95 28.23 0.26
N THR A 254 12.01 29.18 0.35
CA THR A 254 10.57 28.89 0.28
C THR A 254 9.85 29.94 -0.57
N PRO A 255 8.73 29.59 -1.23
CA PRO A 255 7.93 30.54 -2.00
C PRO A 255 7.54 31.81 -1.24
N LYS A 256 7.19 31.70 0.04
CA LYS A 256 6.86 32.85 0.90
C LYS A 256 8.06 33.81 1.08
N MET A 257 9.28 33.27 1.16
CA MET A 257 10.50 34.09 1.22
C MET A 257 10.76 34.79 -0.11
N HIS A 258 10.59 34.09 -1.24
CA HIS A 258 10.69 34.68 -2.57
C HIS A 258 9.70 35.81 -2.78
N LEU A 259 8.43 35.58 -2.45
CA LEU A 259 7.38 36.59 -2.62
C LEU A 259 7.65 37.83 -1.76
N LEU A 260 8.16 37.64 -0.54
CA LEU A 260 8.54 38.75 0.33
C LEU A 260 9.70 39.57 -0.26
N GLU A 261 10.74 38.92 -0.78
CA GLU A 261 11.87 39.63 -1.37
C GLU A 261 11.48 40.32 -2.68
N TRP A 262 10.73 39.64 -3.54
CA TRP A 262 10.20 40.23 -4.76
C TRP A 262 9.36 41.47 -4.45
N SER A 263 8.45 41.40 -3.47
CA SER A 263 7.63 42.55 -3.06
C SER A 263 8.49 43.73 -2.60
N ARG A 264 9.62 43.48 -1.91
CA ARG A 264 10.57 44.53 -1.52
C ARG A 264 11.29 45.13 -2.72
N ARG A 265 11.72 44.31 -3.69
CA ARG A 265 12.39 44.79 -4.92
C ARG A 265 11.45 45.67 -5.74
N GLU A 266 10.18 45.29 -5.83
CA GLU A 266 9.12 46.05 -6.51
C GLU A 266 8.56 47.22 -5.69
N LYS A 267 9.11 47.49 -4.50
CA LYS A 267 8.66 48.57 -3.58
C LYS A 267 7.17 48.48 -3.20
N LEU A 268 6.65 47.26 -3.12
CA LEU A 268 5.30 46.96 -2.65
C LEU A 268 5.29 46.79 -1.13
N GLU A 269 4.10 46.93 -0.54
CA GLU A 269 3.88 46.54 0.85
C GLU A 269 4.16 45.05 1.07
N GLN A 270 4.49 44.69 2.31
CA GLN A 270 4.76 43.30 2.66
C GLN A 270 3.53 42.40 2.42
N PRO A 271 3.70 41.18 1.87
CA PRO A 271 2.60 40.26 1.67
C PRO A 271 1.86 39.91 2.97
N VAL A 272 0.54 40.09 2.98
CA VAL A 272 -0.32 39.81 4.14
C VAL A 272 -1.08 38.50 3.91
N TYR A 273 -1.08 37.60 4.90
CA TYR A 273 -1.70 36.29 4.80
C TYR A 273 -2.88 36.14 5.77
N GLU A 274 -4.02 35.72 5.23
CA GLU A 274 -5.21 35.36 6.00
C GLU A 274 -5.51 33.87 5.82
N THR A 275 -5.53 33.10 6.90
CA THR A 275 -5.73 31.65 6.84
C THR A 275 -7.03 31.24 7.50
N ALA A 276 -7.88 30.55 6.75
CA ALA A 276 -9.08 29.88 7.26
C ALA A 276 -8.77 28.40 7.60
N GLN A 277 -9.43 27.88 8.64
CA GLN A 277 -9.39 26.47 8.99
C GLN A 277 -10.77 25.83 8.82
N ARG A 278 -10.84 24.71 8.11
CA ARG A 278 -12.09 23.97 7.87
C ARG A 278 -12.42 23.08 9.07
N ALA A 279 -13.66 23.17 9.56
CA ALA A 279 -14.10 22.44 10.75
C ALA A 279 -14.13 20.91 10.59
N LEU A 280 -14.45 20.40 9.39
CA LEU A 280 -14.67 18.97 9.13
C LEU A 280 -13.39 18.12 9.30
N ASP A 281 -12.27 18.58 8.73
CA ASP A 281 -11.02 17.83 8.64
C ASP A 281 -9.81 18.60 9.16
N ARG A 282 -10.04 19.77 9.78
CA ARG A 282 -9.00 20.68 10.28
C ARG A 282 -8.02 21.15 9.21
N GLY A 283 -8.38 21.07 7.93
CA GLY A 283 -7.57 21.56 6.82
C GLY A 283 -7.41 23.09 6.82
N PHE A 284 -6.32 23.60 6.27
CA PHE A 284 -6.00 25.02 6.21
C PHE A 284 -5.98 25.54 4.77
N GLN A 285 -6.48 26.75 4.55
CA GLN A 285 -6.41 27.46 3.28
C GLN A 285 -6.03 28.91 3.54
N SER A 286 -5.03 29.42 2.81
CA SER A 286 -4.51 30.77 3.02
C SER A 286 -4.73 31.63 1.77
N THR A 287 -5.05 32.90 1.99
CA THR A 287 -5.13 33.93 0.96
C THR A 287 -4.02 34.94 1.22
N VAL A 288 -3.22 35.25 0.21
CA VAL A 288 -2.18 36.28 0.30
C VAL A 288 -2.62 37.54 -0.44
N THR A 289 -2.43 38.70 0.17
CA THR A 289 -2.66 40.01 -0.44
C THR A 289 -1.33 40.67 -0.77
N VAL A 290 -1.14 41.03 -2.05
CA VAL A 290 0.06 41.73 -2.56
C VAL A 290 -0.38 42.81 -3.55
N GLY A 291 0.05 44.06 -3.34
CA GLY A 291 -0.29 45.18 -4.23
C GLY A 291 -1.81 45.38 -4.39
N GLY A 292 -2.59 45.14 -3.34
CA GLY A 292 -4.05 45.24 -3.35
C GLY A 292 -4.80 44.08 -4.04
N LYS A 293 -4.09 43.07 -4.56
CA LYS A 293 -4.69 41.87 -5.18
C LYS A 293 -4.56 40.66 -4.27
N LYS A 294 -5.55 39.77 -4.30
CA LYS A 294 -5.63 38.57 -3.47
C LYS A 294 -5.37 37.31 -4.28
N TYR A 295 -4.62 36.36 -3.71
CA TYR A 295 -4.24 35.11 -4.34
C TYR A 295 -4.43 33.93 -3.38
N ARG A 296 -5.00 32.82 -3.85
CA ARG A 296 -5.32 31.66 -3.00
C ARG A 296 -5.22 30.34 -3.75
N SER A 297 -4.70 29.31 -3.09
CA SER A 297 -4.84 27.95 -3.62
C SER A 297 -6.24 27.39 -3.38
N THR A 298 -6.86 26.77 -4.38
CA THR A 298 -8.15 26.07 -4.20
C THR A 298 -8.03 24.79 -3.39
N LEU A 299 -6.80 24.30 -3.17
CA LEU A 299 -6.51 23.09 -2.42
C LEU A 299 -6.29 23.38 -0.94
N TRP A 300 -6.86 22.51 -0.08
CA TRP A 300 -6.70 22.58 1.36
C TRP A 300 -5.44 21.82 1.81
N GLU A 301 -4.71 22.39 2.76
CA GLU A 301 -3.43 21.90 3.24
C GLU A 301 -3.49 21.36 4.67
N LYS A 302 -2.53 20.50 5.02
CA LYS A 302 -2.45 19.87 6.36
C LYS A 302 -1.98 20.83 7.45
N SER A 303 -1.38 21.96 7.09
CA SER A 303 -0.87 22.94 8.05
C SER A 303 -1.03 24.37 7.53
N LYS A 304 -1.19 25.32 8.45
CA LYS A 304 -1.17 26.77 8.14
C LYS A 304 0.09 27.17 7.38
N LYS A 305 1.26 26.65 7.80
CA LYS A 305 2.54 26.93 7.14
C LYS A 305 2.50 26.54 5.66
N PHE A 306 1.96 25.37 5.33
CA PHE A 306 1.90 24.91 3.94
C PHE A 306 0.86 25.69 3.14
N ALA A 307 -0.30 26.00 3.74
CA ALA A 307 -1.32 26.84 3.11
C ALA A 307 -0.79 28.21 2.69
N GLU A 308 0.02 28.87 3.52
CA GLU A 308 0.67 30.14 3.19
C GLU A 308 1.70 30.00 2.04
N GLN A 309 2.45 28.91 1.99
CA GLN A 309 3.37 28.65 0.86
C GLN A 309 2.60 28.43 -0.43
N SER A 310 1.53 27.62 -0.40
CA SER A 310 0.69 27.36 -1.56
C SER A 310 0.05 28.67 -2.07
N ALA A 311 -0.41 29.57 -1.19
CA ALA A 311 -0.92 30.88 -1.58
C ALA A 311 0.16 31.78 -2.21
N ALA A 312 1.38 31.74 -1.68
CA ALA A 312 2.52 32.47 -2.25
C ALA A 312 2.86 31.99 -3.66
N ILE A 313 2.80 30.68 -3.90
CA ILE A 313 3.01 30.09 -5.23
C ILE A 313 1.97 30.62 -6.22
N VAL A 314 0.68 30.64 -5.85
CA VAL A 314 -0.38 31.17 -6.74
C VAL A 314 -0.08 32.62 -7.13
N CYS A 315 0.36 33.45 -6.18
CA CYS A 315 0.75 34.83 -6.45
C CYS A 315 1.93 34.91 -7.44
N LEU A 316 3.04 34.21 -7.14
CA LEU A 316 4.26 34.22 -7.98
C LEU A 316 3.98 33.73 -9.40
N ARG A 317 3.26 32.62 -9.56
CA ARG A 317 2.87 32.08 -10.87
C ARG A 317 1.98 33.04 -11.65
N THR A 318 1.00 33.65 -10.98
CA THR A 318 0.12 34.63 -11.62
C THR A 318 0.88 35.87 -12.11
N LEU A 319 1.91 36.28 -11.36
CA LEU A 319 2.76 37.42 -11.70
C LEU A 319 3.87 37.07 -12.71
N GLY A 320 4.03 35.79 -13.06
CA GLY A 320 5.12 35.32 -13.94
C GLY A 320 6.51 35.41 -13.31
N VAL A 321 6.59 35.39 -11.98
CA VAL A 321 7.83 35.53 -11.21
C VAL A 321 8.32 34.16 -10.75
N PRO A 322 9.64 33.88 -10.79
CA PRO A 322 10.21 32.62 -10.29
C PRO A 322 9.82 32.33 -8.83
N GLU A 323 9.44 31.08 -8.56
CA GLU A 323 9.01 30.64 -7.24
C GLU A 323 10.12 30.05 -6.37
N GLY A 324 11.34 29.91 -6.93
CA GLY A 324 12.50 29.40 -6.22
C GLY A 324 12.62 27.88 -6.26
N ARG A 325 12.01 27.26 -7.28
CA ARG A 325 12.03 25.81 -7.46
C ARG A 325 13.45 25.35 -7.81
N ILE A 326 13.78 24.11 -7.49
CA ILE A 326 15.06 23.52 -7.90
C ILE A 326 15.11 23.51 -9.44
N GLY A 327 16.06 24.24 -10.03
CA GLY A 327 16.22 24.39 -11.48
C GLY A 327 15.70 25.70 -12.07
N ASP A 328 15.07 26.59 -11.27
CA ASP A 328 14.74 27.94 -11.72
C ASP A 328 16.03 28.77 -11.94
N PRO A 329 16.09 29.65 -12.95
CA PRO A 329 17.22 30.57 -13.15
C PRO A 329 17.42 31.47 -11.93
N ASP A 330 18.67 31.79 -11.64
CA ASP A 330 19.14 32.31 -10.35
C ASP A 330 18.30 33.49 -9.82
N SER A 331 17.66 33.28 -8.67
CA SER A 331 16.69 34.21 -8.08
C SER A 331 17.31 35.38 -7.31
N GLY A 332 18.65 35.39 -7.19
CA GLY A 332 19.39 36.45 -6.50
C GLY A 332 19.25 36.42 -4.96
N LEU A 333 18.77 35.33 -4.38
CA LEU A 333 18.79 35.10 -2.93
C LEU A 333 20.21 34.73 -2.47
N VAL A 334 21.08 35.73 -2.25
CA VAL A 334 22.42 35.49 -1.68
C VAL A 334 22.35 35.32 -0.15
N ASN A 335 22.99 34.26 0.35
CA ASN A 335 23.13 33.89 1.76
C ASN A 335 23.58 35.06 2.67
N LYS A 336 22.65 35.79 3.30
CA LYS A 336 22.96 36.73 4.39
C LYS A 336 22.90 36.04 5.76
N ARG A 337 23.81 35.10 6.01
CA ARG A 337 24.22 34.68 7.37
C ARG A 337 25.68 34.19 7.37
N LYS A 338 26.63 35.11 7.16
CA LYS A 338 27.97 34.98 7.72
C LYS A 338 28.07 36.08 8.78
N ARG A 339 28.04 35.67 10.05
CA ARG A 339 28.34 36.55 11.18
C ARG A 339 29.86 36.67 11.21
N ASP A 340 30.35 37.90 11.20
CA ASP A 340 31.78 38.20 11.25
C ASP A 340 32.41 37.59 12.50
N GLU A 341 33.35 36.67 12.31
CA GLU A 341 34.35 36.33 13.32
C GLU A 341 35.60 37.16 13.00
N LYS A 342 35.81 38.20 13.81
CA LYS A 342 37.15 38.72 14.14
C LYS A 342 37.95 37.50 14.64
N GLY A 343 39.10 37.14 14.11
CA GLY A 343 40.29 37.98 13.99
C GLY A 343 41.02 37.92 15.32
N ASP A 344 41.96 36.97 15.44
CA ASP A 344 43.15 37.04 16.28
C ASP A 344 44.23 36.14 15.65
N ASP A 345 45.44 36.68 15.64
CA ASP A 345 46.62 36.35 14.84
C ASP A 345 47.68 35.62 15.70
N GLU A 346 48.65 34.98 15.01
CA GLU A 346 49.98 34.51 15.49
C GLU A 346 50.01 33.34 16.52
N SER A 347 50.88 32.32 16.50
CA SER A 347 52.21 32.10 15.89
C SER A 347 52.59 30.60 15.85
N GLU A 348 53.70 30.31 15.16
CA GLU A 348 54.35 29.04 14.76
C GLU A 348 54.80 28.07 15.89
N GLU A 349 54.85 26.75 15.61
CA GLU A 349 56.08 25.92 15.46
C GLU A 349 55.85 24.38 15.52
N GLU A 350 56.42 23.70 14.50
CA GLU A 350 56.98 22.33 14.37
C GLU A 350 56.60 21.14 15.30
N LYS A 351 56.27 19.97 14.68
CA LYS A 351 57.20 18.82 14.56
C LYS A 351 56.67 17.60 13.76
N VAL A 352 57.52 17.23 12.80
CA VAL A 352 57.82 15.94 12.15
C VAL A 352 57.39 14.66 12.90
N MET A 353 56.78 13.69 12.21
CA MET A 353 57.34 12.34 11.99
C MET A 353 56.40 11.43 11.16
N THR A 354 56.98 10.92 10.08
CA THR A 354 56.56 9.80 9.23
C THR A 354 56.50 8.48 9.99
N ASN A 355 55.61 7.56 9.58
CA ASN A 355 55.77 6.09 9.49
C ASN A 355 54.40 5.52 9.03
N GLY A 356 54.25 4.69 8.01
CA GLY A 356 55.05 3.51 7.66
C GLY A 356 54.27 2.25 8.05
N PHE A 357 53.45 1.71 7.15
CA PHE A 357 52.95 0.32 7.19
C PHE A 357 54.15 -0.65 7.11
N PRO A 358 54.13 -1.89 7.68
CA PRO A 358 53.44 -3.01 7.01
C PRO A 358 53.01 -4.26 7.85
N ASN A 359 52.17 -5.08 7.19
CA ASN A 359 52.09 -6.56 7.13
C ASN A 359 51.89 -7.49 8.35
N ALA A 360 50.78 -8.24 8.24
CA ALA A 360 50.65 -9.71 8.10
C ALA A 360 50.81 -10.71 9.29
N SER A 361 49.93 -11.72 9.20
CA SER A 361 50.02 -13.14 9.62
C SER A 361 49.81 -13.58 11.09
N ASP A 362 48.63 -14.20 11.28
CA ASP A 362 48.40 -15.63 11.59
C ASP A 362 48.31 -16.16 13.06
N SER A 363 47.39 -17.13 13.18
CA SER A 363 47.25 -18.23 14.15
C SER A 363 46.31 -18.15 15.38
N SER A 364 45.16 -18.83 15.21
CA SER A 364 44.64 -19.92 16.06
C SER A 364 43.77 -19.68 17.32
N SER A 365 42.53 -20.20 17.22
CA SER A 365 41.86 -21.15 18.15
C SER A 365 41.16 -20.70 19.45
N ARG A 366 39.84 -20.97 19.53
CA ARG A 366 39.11 -21.74 20.60
C ARG A 366 37.58 -21.74 20.34
N LYS A 367 37.02 -22.88 19.92
CA LYS A 367 36.21 -23.89 20.66
C LYS A 367 34.73 -23.54 20.92
N ARG A 368 33.84 -24.30 20.25
CA ARG A 368 32.38 -24.44 20.49
C ARG A 368 32.09 -25.73 21.28
N HIS A 369 31.04 -25.73 22.10
CA HIS A 369 30.46 -26.93 22.74
C HIS A 369 29.23 -27.47 21.95
N PRO A 370 28.95 -28.79 21.97
CA PRO A 370 27.90 -29.43 21.16
C PRO A 370 26.58 -29.69 21.95
N PRO A 371 25.47 -30.01 21.26
CA PRO A 371 24.21 -30.41 21.90
C PRO A 371 24.10 -31.94 22.10
N LYS A 372 23.38 -32.36 23.15
CA LYS A 372 23.06 -33.75 23.47
C LYS A 372 21.72 -34.19 22.87
N THR A 373 21.70 -35.37 22.27
CA THR A 373 20.53 -36.21 21.95
C THR A 373 20.21 -37.16 23.13
N PRO A 374 18.95 -37.60 23.31
CA PRO A 374 18.62 -38.77 24.12
C PRO A 374 18.26 -39.99 23.25
N GLN A 375 18.80 -41.16 23.62
CA GLN A 375 18.39 -42.48 23.15
C GLN A 375 17.42 -43.13 24.15
N GLU A 376 16.53 -43.96 23.62
CA GLU A 376 15.60 -44.86 24.31
C GLU A 376 16.33 -45.93 25.13
N GLU A 377 15.70 -46.36 26.23
CA GLU A 377 15.89 -47.69 26.81
C GLU A 377 14.56 -48.27 27.29
N VAL A 378 14.47 -49.59 27.20
CA VAL A 378 13.27 -50.43 27.20
C VAL A 378 13.12 -51.17 28.54
N LYS A 379 11.86 -51.32 28.97
CA LYS A 379 11.25 -52.32 29.90
C LYS A 379 11.49 -52.23 31.41
N GLY A 380 10.35 -52.16 32.10
CA GLY A 380 10.06 -52.57 33.47
C GLY A 380 8.55 -52.55 33.65
#